data_AF-A0A7Z8P117-F1
#
_entry.id   AF-A0A7Z8P117-F1
#
_cell.length_a   1.000
_cell.length_b   1.000
_cell.length_c   1.000
_cell.angle_alpha   90.00
_cell.angle_beta   90.00
_cell.angle_gamma   90.00
#
_symmetry.space_group_name_H-M   'P 1'
#
loop_
_entity.id
_entity.type
_entity.pdbx_description
1 polymer ?
#
loop_
_entity_poly.entity_id
_entity_poly.type
_entity_poly.pdbx_seq_one_letter_code
_entity_poly.pdbx_strand_id
1 'polypeptide(L)'
;MDERTRQFVVSAFQNYYSTADIKLPPDFTSREWGFIEFTSGQDTFMKRHRAFGSEGELHDYLRGIGPAHAYYSVAYYEYPGAPKMKEKNWLKADLIFDIDSDHLPGGINSYADMLEKGKRETLKLLEFLMDDFGFREEQVHAVFSGGRGYHFHISEESVLSLGSAERREIVDYVSSKGLNLEKIFSKKDISGDAGAESAKMSVFPSEDEGGWGGRINRYLISYLSSIAKDEDAVKILSGFKGIGKTTAEKLVDTFKDESRVAALKKGKMDALGGIKKDILMTIVNQGVEQMAACVDEPVTADIKRLIRLPGSLHGKSGMKVTALSIDELETFEPLNDAVVFGDKSVKIKVIKPFAVQMKGKDLMVEEGIQEVPEYAAIYLMCRGVAEYGR
;
A
#
# COMPACT_ATOMS: atom_id res chain seq x y z
N MET A 1 -5.55 -6.72 28.42
CA MET A 1 -5.73 -8.18 28.29
C MET A 1 -5.50 -8.78 29.67
N ASP A 2 -6.35 -9.70 30.14
CA ASP A 2 -6.11 -10.35 31.44
C ASP A 2 -4.86 -11.26 31.40
N GLU A 3 -4.35 -11.66 32.57
CA GLU A 3 -3.10 -12.40 32.66
C GLU A 3 -3.19 -13.80 32.03
N ARG A 4 -4.35 -14.47 32.12
CA ARG A 4 -4.54 -15.82 31.55
C ARG A 4 -4.55 -15.79 30.04
N THR A 5 -5.28 -14.83 29.46
CA THR A 5 -5.32 -14.56 28.03
C THR A 5 -3.93 -14.20 27.53
N ARG A 6 -3.21 -13.34 28.26
CA ARG A 6 -1.83 -12.97 27.92
C ARG A 6 -0.91 -14.18 27.86
N GLN A 7 -0.94 -15.04 28.87
CA GLN A 7 -0.12 -16.25 28.91
C GLN A 7 -0.45 -17.20 27.75
N PHE A 8 -1.73 -17.38 27.45
CA PHE A 8 -2.17 -18.22 26.33
C PHE A 8 -1.65 -17.69 24.98
N VAL A 9 -1.87 -16.40 24.71
CA VAL A 9 -1.46 -15.76 23.44
C VAL A 9 0.06 -15.74 23.31
N VAL A 10 0.80 -15.37 24.36
CA VAL A 10 2.27 -15.39 24.37
C VAL A 10 2.78 -16.80 24.10
N SER A 11 2.24 -17.82 24.75
CA SER A 11 2.65 -19.21 24.52
C SER A 11 2.41 -19.64 23.07
N ALA A 12 1.27 -19.27 22.48
CA ALA A 12 0.99 -19.54 21.07
C ALA A 12 2.00 -18.84 20.13
N PHE A 13 2.36 -17.58 20.43
CA PHE A 13 3.35 -16.84 19.67
C PHE A 13 4.75 -17.45 19.82
N GLN A 14 5.17 -17.83 21.04
CA GLN A 14 6.46 -18.51 21.28
C GLN A 14 6.55 -19.84 20.52
N ASN A 15 5.46 -20.62 20.49
CA ASN A 15 5.38 -21.84 19.70
C ASN A 15 5.54 -21.55 18.20
N TYR A 16 4.87 -20.52 17.68
CA TYR A 16 5.06 -20.09 16.30
C TYR A 16 6.52 -19.74 16.01
N TYR A 17 7.14 -18.88 16.82
CA TYR A 17 8.54 -18.46 16.63
C TYR A 17 9.55 -19.60 16.84
N SER A 18 9.15 -20.75 17.37
CA SER A 18 10.04 -21.91 17.51
C SER A 18 10.40 -22.55 16.18
N THR A 19 9.53 -22.41 15.17
CA THR A 19 9.70 -22.98 13.83
C THR A 19 9.47 -21.96 12.72
N ALA A 20 9.30 -20.67 13.05
CA ALA A 20 9.03 -19.63 12.08
C ALA A 20 10.24 -19.40 11.16
N ASP A 21 9.97 -19.29 9.87
CA ASP A 21 10.93 -18.79 8.89
C ASP A 21 10.93 -17.27 8.92
N ILE A 22 11.96 -16.68 9.53
CA ILE A 22 12.14 -15.24 9.63
C ILE A 22 13.13 -14.80 8.55
N LYS A 23 12.63 -14.10 7.53
CA LYS A 23 13.49 -13.51 6.50
C LYS A 23 14.17 -12.26 7.07
N LEU A 24 15.48 -12.38 7.31
CA LEU A 24 16.29 -11.26 7.77
C LEU A 24 16.45 -10.21 6.66
N PRO A 25 16.43 -8.90 7.01
CA PRO A 25 16.70 -7.85 6.05
C PRO A 25 18.19 -7.81 5.67
N PRO A 26 18.55 -7.17 4.53
CA PRO A 26 19.95 -6.91 4.18
C PRO A 26 20.70 -6.20 5.30
N ASP A 27 21.97 -6.59 5.53
CA ASP A 27 22.84 -6.11 6.61
C ASP A 27 22.15 -6.02 7.98
N PHE A 28 21.39 -7.05 8.36
CA PHE A 28 20.58 -7.07 9.58
C PHE A 28 21.33 -6.72 10.88
N THR A 29 22.65 -6.98 10.92
CA THR A 29 23.54 -6.65 12.04
C THR A 29 23.78 -5.15 12.19
N SER A 30 23.60 -4.37 11.12
CA SER A 30 23.70 -2.91 11.11
C SER A 30 22.36 -2.21 11.41
N ARG A 31 21.32 -2.96 11.80
CA ARG A 31 19.98 -2.41 12.03
C ARG A 31 19.62 -2.34 13.50
N GLU A 32 18.87 -1.30 13.86
CA GLU A 32 18.19 -1.25 15.15
C GLU A 32 16.96 -2.15 15.12
N TRP A 33 16.73 -2.85 16.23
CA TRP A 33 15.55 -3.67 16.44
C TRP A 33 14.67 -3.11 17.55
N GLY A 34 13.36 -3.27 17.36
CA GLY A 34 12.32 -2.81 18.27
C GLY A 34 11.24 -3.87 18.50
N PHE A 35 10.82 -4.05 19.75
CA PHE A 35 9.84 -5.07 20.10
C PHE A 35 8.77 -4.52 21.04
N ILE A 36 7.53 -4.97 20.83
CA ILE A 36 6.40 -4.72 21.73
C ILE A 36 5.96 -6.07 22.28
N GLU A 37 5.85 -6.16 23.60
CA GLU A 37 5.34 -7.34 24.30
C GLU A 37 3.86 -7.19 24.62
N PHE A 38 3.15 -8.30 24.82
CA PHE A 38 1.79 -8.25 25.36
C PHE A 38 1.83 -7.78 26.82
N THR A 39 1.12 -6.70 27.13
CA THR A 39 1.02 -6.13 28.48
C THR A 39 -0.39 -6.31 29.05
N SER A 40 -0.48 -6.40 30.38
CA SER A 40 -1.75 -6.54 31.10
C SER A 40 -2.44 -5.17 31.35
N GLY A 41 -1.71 -4.07 31.18
CA GLY A 41 -2.19 -2.68 31.34
C GLY A 41 -2.45 -1.94 30.02
N GLN A 42 -2.77 -0.65 30.09
CA GLN A 42 -3.02 0.20 28.91
C GLN A 42 -1.73 0.71 28.25
N ASP A 43 -0.61 0.69 28.97
CA ASP A 43 0.66 1.19 28.44
C ASP A 43 1.29 0.15 27.49
N THR A 44 1.47 0.57 26.25
CA THR A 44 2.24 -0.16 25.25
C THR A 44 3.64 0.45 25.20
N PHE A 45 4.65 -0.29 25.66
CA PHE A 45 6.04 0.16 25.62
C PHE A 45 6.82 -0.61 24.57
N MET A 46 7.54 0.11 23.71
CA MET A 46 8.45 -0.49 22.73
C MET A 46 9.86 -0.58 23.31
N LYS A 47 10.38 -1.80 23.43
CA LYS A 47 11.79 -2.06 23.74
C LYS A 47 12.62 -1.79 22.48
N ARG A 48 13.35 -0.68 22.47
CA ARG A 48 14.19 -0.21 21.35
C ARG A 48 15.68 -0.38 21.61
N HIS A 49 16.51 0.05 20.65
CA HIS A 49 17.97 0.04 20.73
C HIS A 49 18.56 -1.37 20.89
N ARG A 50 17.90 -2.37 20.32
CA ARG A 50 18.45 -3.73 20.23
C ARG A 50 19.25 -3.89 18.95
N ALA A 51 20.25 -4.74 19.00
CA ALA A 51 21.07 -5.18 17.88
C ALA A 51 21.41 -6.65 18.11
N PHE A 52 21.55 -7.41 17.02
CA PHE A 52 21.83 -8.84 17.07
C PHE A 52 23.04 -9.13 16.18
N GLY A 53 23.95 -9.97 16.68
CA GLY A 53 25.17 -10.36 15.96
C GLY A 53 25.01 -11.58 15.07
N SER A 54 23.93 -12.35 15.25
CA SER A 54 23.63 -13.54 14.46
C SER A 54 22.13 -13.80 14.32
N GLU A 55 21.74 -14.56 13.30
CA GLU A 55 20.36 -15.02 13.12
C GLU A 55 19.85 -15.84 14.32
N GLY A 56 20.68 -16.75 14.84
CA GLY A 56 20.34 -17.58 16.00
C GLY A 56 20.01 -16.75 17.24
N GLU A 57 20.75 -15.68 17.49
CA GLU A 57 20.48 -14.76 18.61
C GLU A 57 19.11 -14.09 18.48
N LEU A 58 18.74 -13.63 17.27
CA LEU A 58 17.42 -13.05 17.03
C LEU A 58 16.31 -14.10 17.20
N HIS A 59 16.50 -15.31 16.65
CA HIS A 59 15.50 -16.39 16.76
C HIS A 59 15.26 -16.80 18.21
N ASP A 60 16.32 -16.98 18.99
CA ASP A 60 16.20 -17.29 20.41
C ASP A 60 15.53 -16.16 21.19
N TYR A 61 15.79 -14.90 20.83
CA TYR A 61 15.12 -13.75 21.42
C TYR A 61 13.62 -13.73 21.10
N LEU A 62 13.23 -13.91 19.84
CA LEU A 62 11.83 -13.96 19.40
C LEU A 62 11.07 -15.12 20.06
N ARG A 63 11.67 -16.33 20.08
CA ARG A 63 11.13 -17.50 20.76
C ARG A 63 10.99 -17.26 22.26
N GLY A 64 11.96 -16.59 22.87
CA GLY A 64 11.98 -16.30 24.30
C GLY A 64 10.85 -15.37 24.73
N ILE A 65 10.61 -14.28 24.00
CA ILE A 65 9.65 -13.26 24.43
C ILE A 65 8.25 -13.39 23.82
N GLY A 66 8.10 -14.07 22.66
CA GLY A 66 6.84 -14.16 21.93
C GLY A 66 6.20 -12.79 21.69
N PRO A 67 6.89 -11.85 21.00
CA PRO A 67 6.50 -10.45 21.01
C PRO A 67 5.17 -10.24 20.28
N ALA A 68 4.35 -9.31 20.79
CA ALA A 68 3.16 -8.84 20.09
C ALA A 68 3.53 -8.21 18.75
N HIS A 69 4.63 -7.45 18.70
CA HIS A 69 5.14 -6.91 17.45
C HIS A 69 6.67 -6.91 17.43
N ALA A 70 7.26 -7.28 16.29
CA ALA A 70 8.68 -7.19 16.02
C ALA A 70 8.95 -6.23 14.85
N TYR A 71 9.97 -5.39 15.02
CA TYR A 71 10.35 -4.37 14.06
C TYR A 71 11.87 -4.29 13.91
N TYR A 72 12.31 -3.79 12.76
CA TYR A 72 13.69 -3.38 12.51
C TYR A 72 13.72 -2.01 11.82
N SER A 73 14.84 -1.30 11.89
CA SER A 73 14.98 0.01 11.27
C SER A 73 15.19 -0.08 9.77
N VAL A 74 14.53 0.81 9.02
CA VAL A 74 14.85 1.06 7.60
C VAL A 74 16.28 1.59 7.45
N ALA A 75 16.78 2.25 8.49
CA ALA A 75 18.14 2.76 8.58
C ALA A 75 19.17 1.67 8.89
N TYR A 76 20.36 1.90 8.36
CA TYR A 76 21.59 1.20 8.67
C TYR A 76 22.47 2.11 9.52
N TYR A 77 23.11 1.54 10.54
CA TYR A 77 23.91 2.24 11.53
C TYR A 77 25.24 1.51 11.73
N GLU A 78 26.29 2.25 12.09
CA GLU A 78 27.53 1.65 12.58
C GLU A 78 27.34 1.05 13.99
N TYR A 79 26.56 1.74 14.84
CA TYR A 79 26.27 1.34 16.22
C TYR A 79 24.75 1.26 16.48
N PRO A 80 24.05 0.26 15.91
CA PRO A 80 22.58 0.20 15.94
C PRO A 80 21.97 0.14 17.35
N GLY A 81 22.70 -0.45 18.31
CA GLY A 81 22.32 -0.57 19.72
C GLY A 81 22.57 0.67 20.57
N ALA A 82 23.17 1.74 20.03
CA ALA A 82 23.45 2.93 20.83
C ALA A 82 22.15 3.62 21.30
N PRO A 83 22.08 4.13 22.54
CA PRO A 83 20.86 4.68 23.10
C PRO A 83 20.49 6.05 22.48
N LYS A 84 21.48 6.82 22.02
CA LYS A 84 21.24 8.13 21.40
C LYS A 84 21.47 8.09 19.90
N MET A 85 20.60 8.77 19.15
CA MET A 85 20.68 8.83 17.68
C MET A 85 22.01 9.36 17.13
N LYS A 86 22.62 10.34 17.80
CA LYS A 86 23.94 10.89 17.38
C LYS A 86 25.06 9.86 17.54
N GLU A 87 24.91 8.93 18.47
CA GLU A 87 25.91 7.89 18.77
C GLU A 87 25.76 6.68 17.83
N LYS A 88 24.61 6.51 17.16
CA LYS A 88 24.38 5.39 16.23
C LYS A 88 25.20 5.44 14.96
N ASN A 89 25.61 6.64 14.53
CA ASN A 89 26.20 6.93 13.23
C ASN A 89 25.38 6.36 12.04
N TRP A 90 24.41 7.15 11.55
CA TRP A 90 23.55 6.77 10.43
C TRP A 90 24.36 6.65 9.13
N LEU A 91 24.14 5.57 8.37
CA LEU A 91 24.90 5.26 7.15
C LEU A 91 24.04 5.47 5.90
N LYS A 92 22.88 4.80 5.84
CA LYS A 92 21.97 4.75 4.70
C LYS A 92 20.59 4.25 5.15
N ALA A 93 19.57 4.25 4.28
CA ALA A 93 18.25 3.73 4.61
C ALA A 93 17.50 3.15 3.40
N ASP A 94 16.80 2.04 3.59
CA ASP A 94 15.89 1.49 2.57
C ASP A 94 14.79 2.51 2.22
N LEU A 95 14.29 2.46 1.00
CA LEU A 95 13.10 3.20 0.58
C LEU A 95 11.86 2.34 0.82
N ILE A 96 10.99 2.81 1.72
CA ILE A 96 9.78 2.12 2.13
C ILE A 96 8.57 2.94 1.73
N PHE A 97 7.58 2.27 1.18
CA PHE A 97 6.23 2.82 1.01
C PHE A 97 5.25 2.02 1.86
N ASP A 98 4.29 2.68 2.47
CA ASP A 98 3.26 2.06 3.31
C ASP A 98 1.88 2.48 2.83
N ILE A 99 1.01 1.50 2.61
CA ILE A 99 -0.40 1.68 2.29
C ILE A 99 -1.20 1.22 3.52
N ASP A 100 -1.61 2.17 4.37
CA ASP A 100 -2.47 1.89 5.53
C ASP A 100 -3.95 2.10 5.18
N SER A 101 -4.82 1.28 5.77
CA SER A 101 -6.27 1.32 5.60
C SER A 101 -6.87 2.68 5.93
N ASP A 102 -6.24 3.41 6.86
CA ASP A 102 -6.72 4.70 7.36
C ASP A 102 -6.64 5.81 6.28
N HIS A 103 -5.87 5.57 5.21
CA HIS A 103 -5.72 6.49 4.08
C HIS A 103 -6.55 6.08 2.86
N LEU A 104 -7.13 4.87 2.83
CA LEU A 104 -7.81 4.36 1.65
C LEU A 104 -9.01 5.21 1.22
N PRO A 105 -9.20 5.43 -0.09
CA PRO A 105 -10.33 6.20 -0.59
C PRO A 105 -11.67 5.45 -0.44
N GLY A 106 -12.72 6.21 -0.14
CA GLY A 106 -14.10 5.71 -0.03
C GLY A 106 -14.42 5.03 1.30
N GLY A 107 -15.70 4.65 1.48
CA GLY A 107 -16.16 3.99 2.71
C GLY A 107 -15.72 2.53 2.80
N ILE A 108 -15.36 2.07 4.00
CA ILE A 108 -15.01 0.66 4.27
C ILE A 108 -16.25 -0.06 4.78
N ASN A 109 -16.67 -1.11 4.08
CA ASN A 109 -17.87 -1.87 4.42
C ASN A 109 -17.60 -3.03 5.39
N SER A 110 -16.41 -3.63 5.30
CA SER A 110 -15.99 -4.76 6.13
C SER A 110 -14.47 -4.84 6.24
N TYR A 111 -13.96 -5.70 7.11
CA TYR A 111 -12.51 -5.93 7.23
C TYR A 111 -11.93 -6.57 5.95
N ALA A 112 -12.68 -7.46 5.29
CA ALA A 112 -12.27 -8.04 4.01
C ALA A 112 -12.22 -6.97 2.89
N ASP A 113 -13.23 -6.12 2.79
CA ASP A 113 -13.28 -4.99 1.85
C ASP A 113 -12.10 -4.03 2.06
N MET A 114 -11.75 -3.75 3.32
CA MET A 114 -10.59 -2.94 3.67
C MET A 114 -9.27 -3.53 3.14
N LEU A 115 -9.06 -4.84 3.32
CA LEU A 115 -7.86 -5.54 2.87
C LEU A 115 -7.78 -5.60 1.34
N GLU A 116 -8.91 -5.83 0.67
CA GLU A 116 -8.99 -5.83 -0.79
C GLU A 116 -8.69 -4.46 -1.38
N LYS A 117 -9.25 -3.39 -0.81
CA LYS A 117 -8.92 -2.01 -1.21
C LYS A 117 -7.46 -1.68 -0.98
N GLY A 118 -6.90 -2.07 0.18
CA GLY A 118 -5.48 -1.90 0.47
C GLY A 118 -4.59 -2.59 -0.56
N LYS A 119 -4.95 -3.81 -0.97
CA LYS A 119 -4.24 -4.55 -2.03
C LYS A 119 -4.32 -3.84 -3.38
N ARG A 120 -5.50 -3.35 -3.78
CA ARG A 120 -5.67 -2.59 -5.04
C ARG A 120 -4.82 -1.32 -5.07
N GLU A 121 -4.79 -0.56 -3.97
CA GLU A 121 -3.91 0.62 -3.86
C GLU A 121 -2.42 0.25 -3.88
N THR A 122 -2.06 -0.90 -3.32
CA THR A 122 -0.68 -1.43 -3.37
C THR A 122 -0.28 -1.78 -4.80
N LEU A 123 -1.15 -2.46 -5.57
CA LEU A 123 -0.89 -2.76 -6.99
C LEU A 123 -0.77 -1.49 -7.83
N LYS A 124 -1.57 -0.47 -7.53
CA LYS A 124 -1.45 0.84 -8.20
C LYS A 124 -0.09 1.50 -7.92
N LEU A 125 0.38 1.45 -6.67
CA LEU A 125 1.70 1.95 -6.31
C LEU A 125 2.81 1.17 -7.04
N LEU A 126 2.66 -0.15 -7.19
CA LEU A 126 3.62 -0.98 -7.91
C LEU A 126 3.85 -0.49 -9.35
N GLU A 127 2.79 -0.07 -10.05
CA GLU A 127 2.91 0.52 -11.39
C GLU A 127 3.83 1.75 -11.40
N PHE A 128 3.75 2.63 -10.39
CA PHE A 128 4.68 3.76 -10.30
C PHE A 128 6.12 3.30 -10.09
N LEU A 129 6.34 2.31 -9.23
CA LEU A 129 7.67 1.80 -8.94
C LEU A 129 8.33 1.18 -10.18
N MET A 130 7.56 0.42 -10.96
CA MET A 130 8.08 -0.29 -12.13
C MET A 130 8.10 0.59 -13.38
N ASP A 131 6.98 1.23 -13.73
CA ASP A 131 6.85 1.94 -15.00
C ASP A 131 7.56 3.30 -14.98
N ASP A 132 7.46 4.02 -13.85
CA ASP A 132 7.95 5.40 -13.77
C ASP A 132 9.36 5.47 -13.18
N PHE A 133 9.63 4.71 -12.11
CA PHE A 133 10.95 4.69 -11.46
C PHE A 133 11.88 3.59 -12.01
N GLY A 134 11.37 2.66 -12.82
CA GLY A 134 12.19 1.67 -13.51
C GLY A 134 12.76 0.57 -12.61
N PHE A 135 12.17 0.32 -11.44
CA PHE A 135 12.56 -0.83 -10.61
C PHE A 135 12.12 -2.13 -11.27
N ARG A 136 12.99 -3.14 -11.24
CA ARG A 136 12.63 -4.50 -11.64
C ARG A 136 11.82 -5.17 -10.53
N GLU A 137 11.04 -6.18 -10.88
CA GLU A 137 10.21 -6.94 -9.92
C GLU A 137 11.03 -7.48 -8.75
N GLU A 138 12.26 -7.97 -8.99
CA GLU A 138 13.09 -8.54 -7.93
C GLU A 138 13.63 -7.49 -6.96
N GLN A 139 13.56 -6.20 -7.32
CA GLN A 139 14.02 -5.06 -6.49
C GLN A 139 12.89 -4.47 -5.64
N VAL A 140 11.64 -4.91 -5.85
CA VAL A 140 10.45 -4.40 -5.17
C VAL A 140 9.87 -5.50 -4.29
N HIS A 141 10.16 -5.45 -2.99
CA HIS A 141 9.71 -6.48 -2.06
C HIS A 141 8.38 -6.09 -1.41
N ALA A 142 7.29 -6.77 -1.79
CA ALA A 142 5.99 -6.59 -1.18
C ALA A 142 5.92 -7.26 0.20
N VAL A 143 5.29 -6.61 1.17
CA VAL A 143 5.09 -7.17 2.51
C VAL A 143 3.68 -6.88 3.00
N PHE A 144 2.87 -7.90 3.25
CA PHE A 144 1.64 -7.74 4.02
C PHE A 144 1.97 -7.46 5.49
N SER A 145 1.44 -6.35 6.03
CA SER A 145 1.70 -5.89 7.40
C SER A 145 1.20 -6.84 8.52
N GLY A 146 0.46 -7.90 8.18
CA GLY A 146 -0.22 -8.77 9.14
C GLY A 146 -1.52 -8.18 9.69
N GLY A 147 -1.96 -7.02 9.20
CA GLY A 147 -3.06 -6.27 9.81
C GLY A 147 -3.95 -5.56 8.81
N ARG A 148 -3.51 -4.41 8.30
CA ARG A 148 -4.42 -3.46 7.64
C ARG A 148 -3.93 -2.94 6.29
N GLY A 149 -2.73 -3.35 5.90
CA GLY A 149 -2.03 -2.73 4.79
C GLY A 149 -0.85 -3.54 4.29
N TYR A 150 -0.17 -2.97 3.31
CA TYR A 150 1.01 -3.55 2.68
C TYR A 150 2.11 -2.51 2.60
N HIS A 151 3.35 -2.99 2.56
CA HIS A 151 4.52 -2.16 2.34
C HIS A 151 5.27 -2.63 1.10
N PHE A 152 5.99 -1.71 0.46
CA PHE A 152 7.08 -2.05 -0.45
C PHE A 152 8.41 -1.68 0.19
N HIS A 153 9.37 -2.60 0.13
CA HIS A 153 10.73 -2.35 0.58
C HIS A 153 11.67 -2.38 -0.64
N ILE A 154 12.48 -1.33 -0.78
CA ILE A 154 13.47 -1.19 -1.86
C ILE A 154 14.83 -0.92 -1.21
N SER A 155 15.76 -1.85 -1.41
CA SER A 155 17.11 -1.85 -0.80
C SER A 155 18.21 -1.66 -1.85
N GLU A 156 17.92 -0.86 -2.89
CA GLU A 156 18.83 -0.63 -4.01
C GLU A 156 19.78 0.53 -3.76
N GLU A 157 21.04 0.38 -4.16
CA GLU A 157 22.09 1.40 -3.94
C GLU A 157 21.70 2.79 -4.48
N SER A 158 20.90 2.85 -5.54
CA SER A 158 20.39 4.08 -6.13
C SER A 158 19.47 4.90 -5.21
N VAL A 159 18.87 4.29 -4.18
CA VAL A 159 17.94 4.96 -3.25
C VAL A 159 18.43 5.01 -1.81
N LEU A 160 19.45 4.23 -1.46
CA LEU A 160 19.90 4.08 -0.08
C LEU A 160 20.41 5.38 0.55
N SER A 161 21.01 6.27 -0.24
CA SER A 161 21.53 7.57 0.22
C SER A 161 20.47 8.67 0.30
N LEU A 162 19.25 8.45 -0.21
CA LEU A 162 18.23 9.49 -0.26
C LEU A 162 17.85 9.95 1.15
N GLY A 163 17.86 11.26 1.36
CA GLY A 163 17.40 11.91 2.57
C GLY A 163 15.89 12.13 2.59
N SER A 164 15.39 12.62 3.73
CA SER A 164 13.94 12.86 3.91
C SER A 164 13.32 13.85 2.91
N ALA A 165 14.09 14.82 2.40
CA ALA A 165 13.57 15.79 1.43
C ALA A 165 13.35 15.14 0.05
N GLU A 166 14.34 14.41 -0.46
CA GLU A 166 14.25 13.72 -1.75
C GLU A 166 13.15 12.65 -1.73
N ARG A 167 12.99 11.95 -0.60
CA ARG A 167 11.90 10.99 -0.41
C ARG A 167 10.51 11.63 -0.42
N ARG A 168 10.37 12.88 0.06
CA ARG A 168 9.11 13.61 -0.06
C ARG A 168 8.77 13.95 -1.50
N GLU A 169 9.76 14.28 -2.34
CA GLU A 169 9.50 14.50 -3.77
C GLU A 169 9.00 13.23 -4.47
N ILE A 170 9.53 12.06 -4.09
CA ILE A 170 9.05 10.76 -4.57
C ILE A 170 7.59 10.54 -4.15
N VAL A 171 7.28 10.82 -2.88
CA VAL A 171 5.91 10.75 -2.35
C VAL A 171 4.97 11.70 -3.09
N ASP A 172 5.38 12.96 -3.28
CA ASP A 172 4.59 13.97 -3.97
C ASP A 172 4.28 13.53 -5.41
N TYR A 173 5.25 12.93 -6.09
CA TYR A 173 5.08 12.37 -7.42
C TYR A 173 4.01 11.29 -7.48
N VAL A 174 4.07 10.26 -6.61
CA VAL A 174 3.11 9.14 -6.64
C VAL A 174 1.72 9.56 -6.12
N SER A 175 1.67 10.55 -5.22
CA SER A 175 0.44 11.12 -4.67
C SER A 175 -0.16 12.24 -5.52
N SER A 176 0.39 12.52 -6.72
CA SER A 176 -0.02 13.60 -7.63
C SER A 176 0.09 15.03 -7.08
N LYS A 177 0.81 15.22 -5.97
CA LYS A 177 0.98 16.54 -5.37
C LYS A 177 1.87 17.41 -6.23
N GLY A 178 1.42 18.65 -6.46
CA GLY A 178 2.12 19.57 -7.36
C GLY A 178 1.98 19.24 -8.85
N LEU A 179 1.15 18.24 -9.21
CA LEU A 179 0.86 17.92 -10.61
C LEU A 179 0.28 19.13 -11.33
N ASN A 180 0.93 19.54 -12.42
CA ASN A 180 0.50 20.67 -13.23
C ASN A 180 0.03 20.20 -14.60
N LEU A 181 -1.29 20.05 -14.75
CA LEU A 181 -1.90 19.60 -16.01
C LEU A 181 -1.61 20.52 -17.20
N GLU A 182 -1.36 21.81 -16.99
CA GLU A 182 -1.01 22.72 -18.09
C GLU A 182 0.33 22.39 -18.73
N LYS A 183 1.26 21.80 -17.95
CA LYS A 183 2.54 21.31 -18.48
C LYS A 183 2.37 19.99 -19.26
N ILE A 184 1.37 19.19 -18.90
CA ILE A 184 1.07 17.91 -19.56
C ILE A 184 0.34 18.18 -20.88
N PHE A 185 -0.74 18.96 -20.85
CA PHE A 185 -1.47 19.42 -22.03
C PHE A 185 -0.84 20.70 -22.61
N SER A 186 0.49 20.67 -22.78
CA SER A 186 1.27 21.81 -23.28
C SER A 186 1.10 22.02 -24.78
N LYS A 187 1.60 23.15 -25.29
CA LYS A 187 1.69 23.41 -26.74
C LYS A 187 3.13 23.23 -27.17
N LYS A 188 3.40 22.41 -28.19
CA LYS A 188 4.70 22.33 -28.85
C LYS A 188 4.72 23.25 -30.07
N ASP A 189 5.84 23.95 -30.24
CA ASP A 189 6.12 24.67 -31.48
C ASP A 189 6.48 23.65 -32.56
N ILE A 190 5.78 23.69 -33.69
CA ILE A 190 6.11 22.89 -34.86
C ILE A 190 6.73 23.84 -35.89
N SER A 191 7.98 23.58 -36.25
CA SER A 191 8.62 24.21 -37.41
C SER A 191 8.30 23.39 -38.66
N GLY A 192 7.67 24.00 -39.66
CA GLY A 192 7.54 23.39 -40.99
C GLY A 192 8.83 23.57 -41.80
N ASP A 193 9.12 22.63 -42.71
CA ASP A 193 10.26 22.69 -43.65
C ASP A 193 10.20 23.90 -44.62
N ALA A 194 9.08 24.62 -44.66
CA ALA A 194 8.83 25.72 -45.59
C ALA A 194 8.62 27.05 -44.86
N GLY A 195 9.61 27.52 -44.10
CA GLY A 195 9.82 28.94 -43.77
C GLY A 195 8.65 29.76 -43.19
N ALA A 196 7.58 29.12 -42.72
CA ALA A 196 6.37 29.75 -42.21
C ALA A 196 6.27 29.60 -40.70
N GLU A 197 5.68 30.63 -40.08
CA GLU A 197 5.48 30.84 -38.64
C GLU A 197 5.30 29.55 -37.82
N SER A 198 5.97 29.49 -36.66
CA SER A 198 5.81 28.41 -35.68
C SER A 198 4.33 28.26 -35.30
N ALA A 199 3.67 27.21 -35.77
CA ALA A 199 2.33 26.88 -35.33
C ALA A 199 2.41 26.18 -33.98
N LYS A 200 1.69 26.71 -32.98
CA LYS A 200 1.57 26.10 -31.65
C LYS A 200 0.48 25.04 -31.65
N MET A 201 0.86 23.77 -31.71
CA MET A 201 -0.08 22.67 -31.60
C MET A 201 -0.18 22.21 -30.15
N SER A 202 -1.40 22.15 -29.62
CA SER A 202 -1.65 21.49 -28.34
C SER A 202 -1.27 20.02 -28.46
N VAL A 203 -0.53 19.51 -27.49
CA VAL A 203 -0.09 18.12 -27.44
C VAL A 203 -1.03 17.36 -26.52
N PHE A 204 -1.46 16.18 -26.99
CA PHE A 204 -2.13 15.19 -26.17
C PHE A 204 -1.10 14.09 -25.87
N PRO A 205 -0.86 13.72 -24.60
CA PRO A 205 0.13 12.69 -24.28
C PRO A 205 -0.26 11.36 -24.93
N SER A 206 0.69 10.52 -25.29
CA SER A 206 0.41 9.16 -25.77
C SER A 206 0.30 8.17 -24.61
N GLU A 207 -0.41 7.05 -24.80
CA GLU A 207 -0.51 6.00 -23.78
C GLU A 207 0.84 5.34 -23.45
N ASP A 208 1.78 5.38 -24.39
CA ASP A 208 3.15 4.87 -24.23
C ASP A 208 4.13 5.91 -23.64
N GLU A 209 3.67 7.13 -23.34
CA GLU A 209 4.51 8.13 -22.69
C GLU A 209 4.73 7.75 -21.22
N GLY A 210 5.95 7.95 -20.71
CA GLY A 210 6.27 7.68 -19.32
C GLY A 210 5.55 8.63 -18.35
N GLY A 211 5.41 8.18 -17.10
CA GLY A 211 4.92 8.99 -16.01
C GLY A 211 3.46 9.46 -16.15
N TRP A 212 3.17 10.62 -15.56
CA TRP A 212 1.81 11.16 -15.51
C TRP A 212 1.17 11.42 -16.87
N GLY A 213 1.94 11.68 -17.93
CA GLY A 213 1.41 11.88 -19.28
C GLY A 213 0.67 10.65 -19.80
N GLY A 214 1.36 9.50 -19.84
CA GLY A 214 0.75 8.24 -20.26
C GLY A 214 -0.30 7.74 -19.29
N ARG A 215 -0.09 7.89 -17.97
CA ARG A 215 -1.08 7.53 -16.95
C ARG A 215 -2.41 8.27 -17.15
N ILE A 216 -2.34 9.58 -17.38
CA ILE A 216 -3.52 10.41 -17.69
C ILE A 216 -4.16 10.00 -19.00
N ASN A 217 -3.38 9.71 -20.04
CA ASN A 217 -3.94 9.22 -21.30
C ASN A 217 -4.72 7.92 -21.07
N ARG A 218 -4.09 6.88 -20.52
CA ARG A 218 -4.71 5.57 -20.29
C ARG A 218 -6.00 5.69 -19.48
N TYR A 219 -5.96 6.45 -18.39
CA TYR A 219 -7.15 6.72 -17.57
C TYR A 219 -8.25 7.43 -18.37
N LEU A 220 -7.92 8.54 -19.04
CA LEU A 220 -8.91 9.35 -19.74
C LEU A 220 -9.57 8.58 -20.89
N ILE A 221 -8.79 7.81 -21.65
CA ILE A 221 -9.30 6.94 -22.72
C ILE A 221 -10.22 5.88 -22.14
N SER A 222 -9.77 5.13 -21.14
CA SER A 222 -10.57 4.08 -20.50
C SER A 222 -11.87 4.62 -19.92
N TYR A 223 -11.79 5.71 -19.16
CA TYR A 223 -12.92 6.36 -18.51
C TYR A 223 -13.95 6.86 -19.51
N LEU A 224 -13.54 7.62 -20.53
CA LEU A 224 -14.46 8.17 -21.52
C LEU A 224 -15.03 7.11 -22.46
N SER A 225 -14.25 6.09 -22.84
CA SER A 225 -14.77 4.95 -23.60
C SER A 225 -15.76 4.10 -22.80
N SER A 226 -15.58 3.99 -21.47
CA SER A 226 -16.55 3.35 -20.60
C SER A 226 -17.85 4.16 -20.52
N ILE A 227 -17.76 5.47 -20.27
CA ILE A 227 -18.93 6.35 -20.21
C ILE A 227 -19.66 6.38 -21.55
N ALA A 228 -18.95 6.40 -22.68
CA ALA A 228 -19.58 6.46 -23.99
C ALA A 228 -20.50 5.26 -24.30
N LYS A 229 -20.32 4.13 -23.59
CA LYS A 229 -21.17 2.95 -23.68
C LYS A 229 -22.40 3.00 -22.77
N ASP A 230 -22.44 3.94 -21.83
CA ASP A 230 -23.53 4.13 -20.88
C ASP A 230 -24.76 4.78 -21.55
N GLU A 231 -25.96 4.38 -21.16
CA GLU A 231 -27.21 4.96 -21.67
C GLU A 231 -27.38 6.42 -21.26
N ASP A 232 -26.87 6.79 -20.08
CA ASP A 232 -26.89 8.13 -19.50
C ASP A 232 -25.63 8.95 -19.83
N ALA A 233 -24.79 8.52 -20.77
CA ALA A 233 -23.48 9.12 -21.06
C ALA A 233 -23.51 10.65 -21.20
N VAL A 234 -24.46 11.19 -21.98
CA VAL A 234 -24.59 12.64 -22.21
C VAL A 234 -24.93 13.38 -20.92
N LYS A 235 -25.76 12.79 -20.05
CA LYS A 235 -26.14 13.35 -18.76
C LYS A 235 -24.97 13.33 -17.78
N ILE A 236 -24.23 12.23 -17.70
CA ILE A 236 -23.02 12.10 -16.87
C ILE A 236 -22.00 13.17 -17.26
N LEU A 237 -21.66 13.25 -18.55
CA LEU A 237 -20.66 14.19 -19.05
C LEU A 237 -21.11 15.65 -18.89
N SER A 238 -22.39 15.95 -19.07
CA SER A 238 -22.92 17.31 -18.87
C SER A 238 -22.92 17.74 -17.39
N GLY A 239 -22.71 16.81 -16.44
CA GLY A 239 -22.52 17.13 -15.04
C GLY A 239 -21.17 17.78 -14.72
N PHE A 240 -20.19 17.66 -15.61
CA PHE A 240 -18.88 18.28 -15.45
C PHE A 240 -18.94 19.78 -15.77
N LYS A 241 -18.25 20.58 -14.96
CA LYS A 241 -18.17 22.03 -15.16
C LYS A 241 -17.64 22.37 -16.56
N GLY A 242 -18.38 23.19 -17.30
CA GLY A 242 -17.97 23.64 -18.64
C GLY A 242 -18.30 22.65 -19.77
N ILE A 243 -18.95 21.52 -19.47
CA ILE A 243 -19.43 20.57 -20.48
C ILE A 243 -20.94 20.77 -20.67
N GLY A 244 -21.32 21.42 -21.78
CA GLY A 244 -22.73 21.47 -22.20
C GLY A 244 -23.13 20.24 -22.99
N LYS A 245 -24.45 20.06 -23.22
CA LYS A 245 -25.03 18.92 -23.94
C LYS A 245 -24.33 18.62 -25.26
N THR A 246 -24.09 19.63 -26.09
CA THR A 246 -23.41 19.44 -27.40
C THR A 246 -21.96 18.98 -27.27
N THR A 247 -21.24 19.44 -26.25
CA THR A 247 -19.87 18.97 -25.98
C THR A 247 -19.89 17.53 -25.47
N ALA A 248 -20.85 17.18 -24.62
CA ALA A 248 -21.07 15.82 -24.14
C ALA A 248 -21.39 14.84 -25.29
N GLU A 249 -22.32 15.20 -26.18
CA GLU A 249 -22.64 14.40 -27.38
C GLU A 249 -21.39 14.17 -28.25
N LYS A 250 -20.59 15.21 -28.51
CA LYS A 250 -19.33 15.07 -29.26
C LYS A 250 -18.31 14.17 -28.58
N LEU A 251 -18.20 14.24 -27.25
CA LEU A 251 -17.35 13.33 -26.47
C LEU A 251 -17.84 11.88 -26.65
N VAL A 252 -19.13 11.62 -26.48
CA VAL A 252 -19.70 10.27 -26.69
C VAL A 252 -19.40 9.76 -28.09
N ASP A 253 -19.67 10.55 -29.13
CA ASP A 253 -19.42 10.14 -30.51
C ASP A 253 -17.94 9.86 -30.77
N THR A 254 -17.05 10.70 -30.23
CA THR A 254 -15.59 10.54 -30.40
C THR A 254 -15.08 9.26 -29.73
N PHE A 255 -15.59 8.93 -28.55
CA PHE A 255 -15.13 7.78 -27.77
C PHE A 255 -15.89 6.47 -28.08
N LYS A 256 -16.93 6.52 -28.92
CA LYS A 256 -17.52 5.35 -29.59
C LYS A 256 -16.78 4.95 -30.87
N ASP A 257 -16.08 5.88 -31.51
CA ASP A 257 -15.30 5.63 -32.73
C ASP A 257 -13.94 5.02 -32.40
N GLU A 258 -13.78 3.72 -32.66
CA GLU A 258 -12.55 2.97 -32.37
C GLU A 258 -11.30 3.54 -33.09
N SER A 259 -11.47 4.08 -34.30
CA SER A 259 -10.36 4.67 -35.06
C SER A 259 -9.88 5.96 -34.40
N ARG A 260 -10.81 6.79 -33.90
CA ARG A 260 -10.46 7.99 -33.12
C ARG A 260 -9.82 7.62 -31.81
N VAL A 261 -10.35 6.63 -31.07
CA VAL A 261 -9.75 6.16 -29.82
C VAL A 261 -8.32 5.66 -30.04
N ALA A 262 -8.07 4.86 -31.09
CA ALA A 262 -6.74 4.39 -31.44
C ALA A 262 -5.78 5.53 -31.81
N ALA A 263 -6.29 6.60 -32.44
CA ALA A 263 -5.50 7.80 -32.73
C ALA A 263 -5.16 8.58 -31.44
N LEU A 264 -6.12 8.76 -30.54
CA LEU A 264 -5.94 9.45 -29.26
C LEU A 264 -4.94 8.73 -28.35
N LYS A 265 -4.97 7.40 -28.32
CA LYS A 265 -3.96 6.58 -27.64
C LYS A 265 -2.54 6.90 -28.12
N LYS A 266 -2.37 7.22 -29.40
CA LYS A 266 -1.08 7.63 -30.00
C LYS A 266 -0.78 9.14 -29.86
N GLY A 267 -1.53 9.86 -29.02
CA GLY A 267 -1.34 11.30 -28.81
C GLY A 267 -1.88 12.20 -29.93
N LYS A 268 -2.66 11.66 -30.88
CA LYS A 268 -3.17 12.43 -32.03
C LYS A 268 -4.37 13.30 -31.62
N MET A 269 -4.11 14.57 -31.31
CA MET A 269 -5.10 15.47 -30.76
C MET A 269 -6.23 15.86 -31.73
N ASP A 270 -5.98 15.83 -33.04
CA ASP A 270 -6.97 16.08 -34.09
C ASP A 270 -8.17 15.13 -34.03
N ALA A 271 -7.97 13.91 -33.52
CA ALA A 271 -9.03 12.94 -33.29
C ALA A 271 -10.08 13.39 -32.26
N LEU A 272 -9.79 14.42 -31.45
CA LEU A 272 -10.76 15.04 -30.53
C LEU A 272 -11.85 15.87 -31.23
N GLY A 273 -11.77 16.09 -32.55
CA GLY A 273 -12.84 16.77 -33.30
C GLY A 273 -13.17 18.19 -32.80
N GLY A 274 -12.15 18.92 -32.31
CA GLY A 274 -12.29 20.28 -31.80
C GLY A 274 -12.70 20.40 -30.32
N ILE A 275 -12.74 19.29 -29.57
CA ILE A 275 -12.86 19.33 -28.10
C ILE A 275 -11.62 20.02 -27.52
N LYS A 276 -11.85 21.03 -26.68
CA LYS A 276 -10.78 21.84 -26.07
C LYS A 276 -10.07 21.07 -24.97
N LYS A 277 -8.76 21.29 -24.82
CA LYS A 277 -7.96 20.67 -23.74
C LYS A 277 -8.50 20.97 -22.34
N ASP A 278 -9.10 22.14 -22.11
CA ASP A 278 -9.65 22.52 -20.80
C ASP A 278 -10.79 21.60 -20.35
N ILE A 279 -11.54 21.04 -21.31
CA ILE A 279 -12.58 20.06 -21.04
C ILE A 279 -11.95 18.75 -20.55
N LEU A 280 -10.89 18.30 -21.21
CA LEU A 280 -10.15 17.11 -20.79
C LEU A 280 -9.48 17.32 -19.43
N MET A 281 -8.83 18.45 -19.21
CA MET A 281 -8.26 18.82 -17.90
C MET A 281 -9.31 18.83 -16.81
N THR A 282 -10.54 19.28 -17.10
CA THR A 282 -11.64 19.24 -16.12
C THR A 282 -11.99 17.80 -15.74
N ILE A 283 -12.06 16.88 -16.72
CA ILE A 283 -12.34 15.46 -16.47
C ILE A 283 -11.18 14.82 -15.69
N VAL A 284 -9.93 15.09 -16.09
CA VAL A 284 -8.73 14.59 -15.43
C VAL A 284 -8.63 15.08 -13.99
N ASN A 285 -8.91 16.35 -13.73
CA ASN A 285 -8.90 16.91 -12.37
C ASN A 285 -9.89 16.19 -11.43
N GLN A 286 -11.01 15.68 -11.93
CA GLN A 286 -11.94 14.88 -11.12
C GLN A 286 -11.50 13.42 -10.94
N GLY A 287 -10.58 12.94 -11.80
CA GLY A 287 -10.07 11.57 -11.80
C GLY A 287 -8.66 11.41 -11.23
N VAL A 288 -7.93 12.49 -10.95
CA VAL A 288 -6.51 12.44 -10.59
C VAL A 288 -6.25 11.62 -9.34
N GLU A 289 -7.11 11.75 -8.33
CA GLU A 289 -7.03 10.99 -7.09
C GLU A 289 -7.20 9.48 -7.31
N GLN A 290 -7.93 9.07 -8.36
CA GLN A 290 -8.10 7.65 -8.68
C GLN A 290 -6.82 7.03 -9.26
N MET A 291 -6.01 7.85 -9.95
CA MET A 291 -4.74 7.45 -10.54
C MET A 291 -3.56 7.54 -9.55
N ALA A 292 -3.67 8.40 -8.52
CA ALA A 292 -2.64 8.57 -7.50
C ALA A 292 -2.58 7.36 -6.56
N ALA A 293 -1.38 7.08 -6.05
CA ALA A 293 -1.18 6.10 -4.99
C ALA A 293 -1.40 6.74 -3.61
N CYS A 294 -2.10 6.04 -2.73
CA CYS A 294 -2.41 6.55 -1.40
C CYS A 294 -1.40 6.11 -0.34
N VAL A 295 -0.21 6.70 -0.37
CA VAL A 295 0.90 6.35 0.54
C VAL A 295 0.86 7.13 1.86
N ASP A 296 1.25 6.49 2.96
CA ASP A 296 1.56 7.17 4.23
C ASP A 296 2.88 7.95 4.06
N GLU A 297 2.74 9.24 3.79
CA GLU A 297 3.85 10.15 3.48
C GLU A 297 4.88 10.25 4.62
N PRO A 298 4.48 10.41 5.90
CA PRO A 298 5.39 10.32 7.03
C PRO A 298 6.26 9.06 7.05
N VAL A 299 5.74 7.89 6.64
CA VAL A 299 6.50 6.64 6.65
C VAL A 299 7.64 6.71 5.64
N THR A 300 7.34 7.10 4.40
CA THR A 300 8.31 7.12 3.31
C THR A 300 9.41 8.16 3.54
N ALA A 301 9.06 9.31 4.11
CA ALA A 301 10.02 10.39 4.38
C ALA A 301 10.95 10.13 5.58
N ASP A 302 10.58 9.23 6.50
CA ASP A 302 11.34 8.97 7.73
C ASP A 302 12.47 7.96 7.50
N ILE A 303 13.69 8.47 7.32
CA ILE A 303 14.91 7.68 7.12
C ILE A 303 15.35 6.88 8.37
N LYS A 304 14.61 6.93 9.47
CA LYS A 304 14.91 6.26 10.75
C LYS A 304 13.73 5.41 11.25
N ARG A 305 12.71 5.22 10.41
CA ARG A 305 11.49 4.48 10.74
C ARG A 305 11.82 3.05 11.17
N LEU A 306 11.01 2.52 12.08
CA LEU A 306 10.95 1.08 12.35
C LEU A 306 9.81 0.47 11.53
N ILE A 307 10.12 -0.60 10.80
CA ILE A 307 9.18 -1.34 9.95
C ILE A 307 9.05 -2.77 10.46
N ARG A 308 7.91 -3.38 10.17
CA ARG A 308 7.56 -4.68 10.72
C ARG A 308 8.38 -5.79 10.09
N LEU A 309 8.86 -6.73 10.91
CA LEU A 309 9.69 -7.85 10.48
C LEU A 309 8.87 -8.87 9.66
N PRO A 310 9.20 -9.14 8.38
CA PRO A 310 8.62 -10.26 7.65
C PRO A 310 8.87 -11.59 8.36
N GLY A 311 7.84 -12.45 8.39
CA GLY A 311 7.83 -13.69 9.16
C GLY A 311 7.40 -13.53 10.62
N SER A 312 7.32 -12.30 11.15
CA SER A 312 6.78 -12.07 12.50
C SER A 312 5.25 -12.14 12.55
N LEU A 313 4.67 -12.09 13.74
CA LEU A 313 3.23 -12.00 13.95
C LEU A 313 2.79 -10.59 14.33
N HIS A 314 1.56 -10.25 13.94
CA HIS A 314 0.93 -8.97 14.27
C HIS A 314 0.02 -9.08 15.50
N GLY A 315 0.40 -8.45 16.61
CA GLY A 315 -0.24 -8.60 17.92
C GLY A 315 -1.70 -8.16 18.04
N LYS A 316 -2.27 -7.46 17.05
CA LYS A 316 -3.71 -7.12 17.01
C LYS A 316 -4.56 -8.10 16.19
N SER A 317 -3.95 -9.05 15.49
CA SER A 317 -4.65 -10.01 14.61
C SER A 317 -4.18 -11.45 14.80
N GLY A 318 -2.95 -11.66 15.29
CA GLY A 318 -2.30 -12.97 15.28
C GLY A 318 -1.87 -13.44 13.88
N MET A 319 -2.06 -12.61 12.84
CA MET A 319 -1.68 -12.99 11.48
C MET A 319 -0.19 -12.75 11.21
N LYS A 320 0.35 -13.55 10.30
CA LYS A 320 1.73 -13.45 9.82
C LYS A 320 1.94 -12.21 8.98
N VAL A 321 3.06 -11.56 9.21
CA VAL A 321 3.62 -10.51 8.36
C VAL A 321 4.30 -11.23 7.20
N THR A 322 3.75 -11.14 6.00
CA THR A 322 4.15 -12.01 4.90
C THR A 322 4.90 -11.23 3.83
N ALA A 323 6.17 -11.56 3.61
CA ALA A 323 6.88 -11.13 2.41
C ALA A 323 6.36 -11.89 1.19
N LEU A 324 6.11 -11.17 0.11
CA LEU A 324 5.48 -11.64 -1.12
C LEU A 324 6.35 -11.21 -2.31
N SER A 325 6.51 -12.09 -3.28
CA SER A 325 6.85 -11.71 -4.65
C SER A 325 5.69 -10.93 -5.29
N ILE A 326 5.94 -10.31 -6.44
CA ILE A 326 4.92 -9.58 -7.19
C ILE A 326 3.79 -10.51 -7.63
N ASP A 327 4.11 -11.69 -8.17
CA ASP A 327 3.12 -12.70 -8.53
C ASP A 327 2.29 -13.15 -7.33
N GLU A 328 2.94 -13.41 -6.19
CA GLU A 328 2.24 -13.80 -4.96
C GLU A 328 1.32 -12.68 -4.46
N LEU A 329 1.73 -11.41 -4.58
CA LEU A 329 0.91 -10.27 -4.18
C LEU A 329 -0.44 -10.31 -4.89
N GLU A 330 -0.48 -10.58 -6.19
CA GLU A 330 -1.72 -10.61 -6.98
C GLU A 330 -2.72 -11.67 -6.51
N THR A 331 -2.24 -12.85 -6.10
CA THR A 331 -3.11 -13.96 -5.66
C THR A 331 -3.28 -14.05 -4.14
N PHE A 332 -2.51 -13.31 -3.35
CA PHE A 332 -2.51 -13.40 -1.88
C PHE A 332 -3.86 -13.03 -1.26
N GLU A 333 -4.38 -13.91 -0.41
CA GLU A 333 -5.61 -13.74 0.36
C GLU A 333 -5.28 -13.67 1.86
N PRO A 334 -5.16 -12.47 2.47
CA PRO A 334 -4.64 -12.34 3.84
C PRO A 334 -5.42 -13.12 4.89
N LEU A 335 -6.74 -13.22 4.74
CA LEU A 335 -7.64 -13.91 5.67
C LEU A 335 -7.56 -15.44 5.57
N ASN A 336 -6.76 -15.96 4.64
CA ASN A 336 -6.46 -17.37 4.45
C ASN A 336 -4.95 -17.60 4.65
N ASP A 337 -4.12 -16.94 3.85
CA ASP A 337 -2.69 -17.20 3.72
C ASP A 337 -1.85 -16.67 4.88
N ALA A 338 -2.29 -15.60 5.55
CA ALA A 338 -1.60 -15.03 6.70
C ALA A 338 -2.01 -15.70 8.03
N VAL A 339 -2.96 -16.64 8.00
CA VAL A 339 -3.48 -17.31 9.19
C VAL A 339 -2.64 -18.56 9.48
N VAL A 340 -1.85 -18.52 10.56
CA VAL A 340 -0.85 -19.55 10.86
C VAL A 340 -1.26 -20.55 11.95
N PHE A 341 -2.33 -20.25 12.68
CA PHE A 341 -2.78 -21.08 13.79
C PHE A 341 -3.78 -22.14 13.34
N GLY A 342 -3.87 -23.23 14.11
CA GLY A 342 -4.65 -24.40 13.75
C GLY A 342 -6.16 -24.26 13.99
N ASP A 343 -6.88 -25.35 13.73
CA ASP A 343 -8.34 -25.42 13.89
C ASP A 343 -8.77 -26.04 15.23
N LYS A 344 -7.85 -26.23 16.18
CA LYS A 344 -8.13 -26.82 17.48
C LYS A 344 -9.22 -26.02 18.22
N SER A 345 -10.23 -26.69 18.78
CA SER A 345 -11.27 -26.01 19.57
C SER A 345 -10.68 -25.37 20.82
N VAL A 346 -10.97 -24.08 21.02
CA VAL A 346 -10.57 -23.27 22.16
C VAL A 346 -11.80 -22.62 22.80
N LYS A 347 -11.94 -22.78 24.11
CA LYS A 347 -12.95 -22.07 24.90
C LYS A 347 -12.52 -20.64 25.19
N ILE A 348 -13.38 -19.70 24.83
CA ILE A 348 -13.20 -18.27 25.08
C ILE A 348 -14.42 -17.70 25.78
N LYS A 349 -14.20 -16.64 26.55
CA LYS A 349 -15.25 -15.74 27.04
C LYS A 349 -15.27 -14.50 26.16
N VAL A 350 -16.32 -14.36 25.37
CA VAL A 350 -16.52 -13.22 24.47
C VAL A 350 -17.07 -12.05 25.28
N ILE A 351 -16.37 -10.92 25.22
CA ILE A 351 -16.71 -9.69 25.95
C ILE A 351 -17.70 -8.83 25.14
N LYS A 352 -17.56 -8.85 23.81
CA LYS A 352 -18.42 -8.09 22.90
C LYS A 352 -18.72 -8.95 21.67
N PRO A 353 -19.98 -8.99 21.19
CA PRO A 353 -20.29 -9.65 19.94
C PRO A 353 -19.40 -9.17 18.80
N PHE A 354 -18.92 -10.11 17.99
CA PHE A 354 -17.98 -9.82 16.92
C PHE A 354 -18.23 -10.73 15.72
N ALA A 355 -18.07 -10.17 14.52
CA ALA A 355 -18.18 -10.92 13.28
C ALA A 355 -16.93 -10.68 12.42
N VAL A 356 -16.37 -11.75 11.87
CA VAL A 356 -15.21 -11.69 10.98
C VAL A 356 -15.21 -12.87 10.02
N GLN A 357 -14.80 -12.61 8.78
CA GLN A 357 -14.52 -13.67 7.83
C GLN A 357 -13.06 -14.12 7.96
N MET A 358 -12.80 -15.42 8.09
CA MET A 358 -11.44 -15.96 8.16
C MET A 358 -11.42 -17.44 7.77
N LYS A 359 -10.41 -17.88 7.01
CA LYS A 359 -10.33 -19.24 6.44
C LYS A 359 -11.59 -19.63 5.64
N GLY A 360 -12.09 -18.70 4.83
CA GLY A 360 -13.31 -18.88 4.03
C GLY A 360 -14.62 -19.07 4.81
N LYS A 361 -14.63 -18.81 6.12
CA LYS A 361 -15.80 -18.97 6.99
C LYS A 361 -16.22 -17.63 7.60
N ASP A 362 -17.53 -17.40 7.67
CA ASP A 362 -18.11 -16.32 8.46
C ASP A 362 -18.19 -16.76 9.92
N LEU A 363 -17.36 -16.16 10.76
CA LEU A 363 -17.33 -16.42 12.20
C LEU A 363 -18.10 -15.31 12.90
N MET A 364 -19.18 -15.70 13.58
CA MET A 364 -19.96 -14.81 14.42
C MET A 364 -19.95 -15.34 15.85
N VAL A 365 -19.61 -14.47 16.80
CA VAL A 365 -19.61 -14.78 18.22
C VAL A 365 -20.51 -13.80 18.97
N GLU A 366 -21.36 -14.33 19.85
CA GLU A 366 -22.16 -13.59 20.82
C GLU A 366 -21.44 -13.42 22.18
N GLU A 367 -21.95 -12.57 23.07
CA GLU A 367 -21.37 -12.41 24.40
C GLU A 367 -21.51 -13.70 25.24
N GLY A 368 -20.49 -14.03 26.02
CA GLY A 368 -20.47 -15.23 26.89
C GLY A 368 -19.48 -16.30 26.47
N ILE A 369 -19.64 -17.52 27.01
CA ILE A 369 -18.70 -18.62 26.77
C ILE A 369 -19.01 -19.28 25.43
N GLN A 370 -17.99 -19.36 24.56
CA GLN A 370 -18.09 -20.02 23.27
C GLN A 370 -16.85 -20.88 22.97
N GLU A 371 -17.03 -21.80 22.03
CA GLU A 371 -15.94 -22.61 21.47
C GLU A 371 -15.71 -22.19 20.02
N VAL A 372 -14.48 -21.82 19.71
CA VAL A 372 -14.06 -21.43 18.36
C VAL A 372 -12.72 -22.09 18.00
N PRO A 373 -12.38 -22.21 16.71
CA PRO A 373 -11.05 -22.65 16.30
C PRO A 373 -9.92 -21.76 16.87
N GLU A 374 -8.74 -22.32 17.11
CA GLU A 374 -7.60 -21.62 17.71
C GLU A 374 -7.21 -20.34 16.96
N TYR A 375 -7.19 -20.37 15.63
CA TYR A 375 -6.94 -19.18 14.81
C TYR A 375 -7.93 -18.04 15.08
N ALA A 376 -9.21 -18.37 15.25
CA ALA A 376 -10.25 -17.41 15.59
C ALA A 376 -10.12 -16.92 17.04
N ALA A 377 -9.83 -17.83 17.97
CA ALA A 377 -9.62 -17.48 19.37
C ALA A 377 -8.49 -16.46 19.53
N ILE A 378 -7.33 -16.71 18.92
CA ILE A 378 -6.17 -15.80 18.99
C ILE A 378 -6.51 -14.46 18.36
N TYR A 379 -7.15 -14.44 17.18
CA TYR A 379 -7.57 -13.19 16.55
C TYR A 379 -8.49 -12.37 17.47
N LEU A 380 -9.53 -12.98 18.05
CA LEU A 380 -10.48 -12.31 18.94
C LEU A 380 -9.82 -11.79 20.23
N MET A 381 -8.90 -12.57 20.81
CA MET A 381 -8.13 -12.16 22.00
C MET A 381 -7.16 -11.01 21.68
N CYS A 382 -6.46 -11.05 20.56
CA CYS A 382 -5.59 -9.97 20.07
C CYS A 382 -6.36 -8.68 19.76
N ARG A 383 -7.63 -8.80 19.32
CA ARG A 383 -8.55 -7.67 19.12
C ARG A 383 -9.12 -7.12 20.43
N GLY A 384 -8.91 -7.82 21.55
CA GLY A 384 -9.44 -7.43 22.86
C GLY A 384 -10.95 -7.62 22.99
N VAL A 385 -11.57 -8.47 22.17
CA VAL A 385 -13.02 -8.74 22.20
C VAL A 385 -13.36 -10.07 22.88
N ALA A 386 -12.36 -10.86 23.25
CA ALA A 386 -12.50 -12.10 23.99
C ALA A 386 -11.32 -12.34 24.95
N GLU A 387 -11.55 -13.17 25.95
CA GLU A 387 -10.58 -13.66 26.92
C GLU A 387 -10.49 -15.19 26.88
N TYR A 388 -9.33 -15.74 27.22
CA TYR A 388 -9.10 -17.18 27.29
C TYR A 388 -9.79 -17.79 28.51
N GLY A 389 -10.61 -18.83 28.31
CA GLY A 389 -11.24 -19.58 29.40
C GLY A 389 -12.73 -19.30 29.60
N ARG A 390 -13.15 -19.22 30.88
CA ARG A 390 -14.56 -19.17 31.32
C ARG A 390 -14.98 -17.80 31.79
#